data_AF-A0A524CG10-F1
#
_entry.id   AF-A0A524CG10-F1
#
_cell.length_a   1.000
_cell.length_b   1.000
_cell.length_c   1.000
_cell.angle_alpha   90.00
_cell.angle_beta   90.00
_cell.angle_gamma   90.00
#
_symmetry.space_group_name_H-M   'P 1'
#
loop_
_entity.id
_entity.type
_entity.pdbx_description
1 polymer ?
#
loop_
_entity_poly.entity_id
_entity_poly.type
_entity_poly.pdbx_seq_one_letter_code
_entity_poly.pdbx_strand_id
1 'polypeptide(L)' 'MINISNTYQNTFDPYPNARYSFDTCAFIDTWRRYYPPDVFKSIWNRITSFIEDGTIKATYLVKIEI' A
#
# COMPACT_ATOMS: atom_id res chain seq x y z
N MET A 1 -19.56 24.19 17.44
CA MET A 1 -19.32 22.75 17.22
C MET A 1 -19.04 22.54 15.75
N ILE A 2 -17.78 22.33 15.37
CA ILE A 2 -17.41 22.08 13.97
C ILE A 2 -17.86 20.66 13.65
N ASN A 3 -18.74 20.53 12.65
CA ASN A 3 -19.25 19.24 12.20
C ASN A 3 -18.14 18.53 11.40
N ILE A 4 -17.43 17.63 12.07
CA ILE A 4 -16.24 16.91 11.58
C ILE A 4 -16.58 15.90 10.46
N SER A 5 -17.86 15.77 10.10
CA SER A 5 -18.35 14.83 9.07
C SER A 5 -18.16 15.31 7.63
N ASN A 6 -17.89 16.61 7.40
CA ASN A 6 -17.71 17.17 6.05
C ASN A 6 -16.25 17.29 5.58
N THR A 7 -15.26 17.04 6.43
CA THR A 7 -13.84 17.20 6.07
C THR A 7 -13.22 15.96 5.39
N TYR A 8 -13.90 14.81 5.41
CA TYR A 8 -13.41 13.56 4.79
C TYR A 8 -14.07 13.22 3.44
N GLN A 9 -15.00 14.06 2.97
CA GLN A 9 -15.73 13.84 1.71
C GLN A 9 -14.99 14.38 0.48
N ASN A 10 -13.76 14.90 0.64
CA ASN A 10 -13.03 15.62 -0.41
C ASN A 10 -11.64 15.04 -0.73
N THR A 11 -11.44 13.75 -0.48
CA THR A 11 -10.23 13.04 -0.93
C THR A 11 -10.62 12.10 -2.05
N PHE A 12 -10.17 12.37 -3.28
CA PHE A 12 -10.03 11.35 -4.31
C PHE A 12 -9.26 10.19 -3.68
N ASP A 13 -9.92 9.11 -3.25
CA ASP A 13 -9.20 7.89 -2.88
C ASP A 13 -8.71 7.29 -4.20
N PRO A 14 -7.39 7.28 -4.47
CA PRO A 14 -6.89 6.72 -5.72
C PRO A 14 -7.09 5.21 -5.80
N TYR A 15 -7.55 4.56 -4.71
CA TYR A 15 -7.78 3.13 -4.63
C TYR A 15 -9.25 2.80 -4.32
N PRO A 16 -10.21 3.15 -5.19
CA PRO A 16 -11.64 2.96 -4.94
C PRO A 16 -12.06 1.49 -4.80
N ASN A 17 -11.22 0.55 -5.25
CA ASN A 17 -11.49 -0.89 -5.25
C ASN A 17 -10.45 -1.70 -4.45
N ALA A 18 -9.65 -1.07 -3.59
CA ALA A 18 -8.61 -1.76 -2.84
C ALA A 18 -9.22 -2.85 -1.95
N ARG A 19 -8.71 -4.08 -2.11
CA ARG A 19 -9.11 -5.24 -1.30
C ARG A 19 -8.18 -5.45 -0.12
N TYR A 20 -6.93 -5.00 -0.25
CA TYR A 20 -5.89 -5.17 0.74
C TYR A 20 -5.22 -3.82 1.05
N SER A 21 -4.81 -3.64 2.29
CA SER A 21 -4.04 -2.47 2.73
C SER A 21 -2.73 -2.97 3.32
N PHE A 22 -1.60 -2.60 2.69
CA PHE A 22 -0.27 -2.98 3.16
C PHE A 22 0.35 -1.81 3.92
N ASP A 23 0.80 -2.07 5.14
CA ASP A 23 1.55 -1.13 5.97
C ASP A 23 3.07 -1.30 5.78
N THR A 24 3.87 -0.40 6.36
CA THR A 24 5.34 -0.48 6.27
C THR A 24 5.87 -1.79 6.88
N CYS A 25 5.28 -2.26 7.97
CA CYS A 25 5.67 -3.51 8.62
C CYS A 25 5.50 -4.72 7.68
N ALA A 26 4.38 -4.79 6.95
CA ALA A 26 4.15 -5.84 5.95
C ALA A 26 5.24 -5.86 4.90
N PHE A 27 5.73 -4.71 4.43
CA PHE A 27 6.85 -4.68 3.48
C PHE A 27 8.20 -5.03 4.13
N ILE A 28 8.51 -4.49 5.32
CA ILE A 28 9.79 -4.71 5.99
C ILE A 28 9.96 -6.18 6.38
N ASP A 29 8.96 -6.81 7.00
CA ASP A 29 9.05 -8.20 7.41
C ASP A 29 9.11 -9.13 6.20
N THR A 30 8.30 -8.85 5.17
CA THR A 30 8.32 -9.59 3.91
C THR A 30 9.68 -9.49 3.24
N TRP A 31 10.28 -8.29 3.15
CA TRP A 31 11.62 -8.11 2.59
C TRP A 31 12.69 -8.80 3.44
N ARG A 32 12.81 -8.44 4.72
CA ARG A 32 13.98 -8.81 5.52
C ARG A 32 13.98 -10.26 6.00
N ARG A 33 12.81 -10.88 6.15
CA ARG A 33 12.69 -12.19 6.81
C ARG A 33 12.28 -13.32 5.88
N TYR A 34 11.44 -13.07 4.88
CA TYR A 34 10.77 -14.15 4.16
C TYR A 34 11.07 -14.16 2.65
N TYR A 35 10.98 -12.99 2.00
CA TYR A 35 11.05 -12.83 0.57
C TYR A 35 11.97 -11.68 0.17
N PRO A 36 13.30 -11.84 0.30
CA PRO A 36 14.25 -10.86 -0.20
C PRO A 36 14.01 -10.54 -1.69
N PRO A 37 13.94 -9.26 -2.10
CA PRO A 37 13.59 -8.86 -3.47
C PRO A 37 14.63 -9.22 -4.52
N ASP A 38 15.88 -9.38 -4.12
CA ASP A 38 16.97 -9.88 -4.96
C ASP A 38 16.80 -11.36 -5.31
N VAL A 39 16.15 -12.14 -4.44
CA VAL A 39 15.87 -13.57 -4.62
C VAL A 39 14.48 -13.82 -5.23
N PHE A 40 13.45 -13.12 -4.75
CA PHE A 40 12.04 -13.36 -5.06
C PHE A 40 11.39 -12.30 -5.96
N LYS A 41 12.10 -11.89 -7.02
CA LYS A 41 11.67 -10.82 -7.93
C LYS A 41 10.23 -10.96 -8.46
N SER A 42 9.78 -12.18 -8.73
CA SER A 42 8.43 -12.44 -9.25
C SER A 42 7.31 -12.07 -8.27
N ILE A 43 7.53 -12.27 -6.96
CA ILE A 43 6.58 -11.88 -5.92
C ILE A 43 6.47 -10.36 -5.86
N TRP A 44 7.62 -9.68 -5.85
CA TRP A 44 7.68 -8.23 -5.78
C TRP A 44 7.08 -7.55 -7.02
N ASN A 45 7.39 -8.04 -8.22
CA ASN A 45 6.77 -7.56 -9.44
C ASN A 45 5.24 -7.68 -9.39
N ARG A 46 4.72 -8.77 -8.83
CA ARG A 46 3.29 -8.99 -8.71
C ARG A 46 2.63 -8.08 -7.67
N ILE A 47 3.30 -7.84 -6.54
CA ILE A 47 2.86 -6.85 -5.56
C ILE A 47 2.82 -5.46 -6.18
N THR A 48 3.83 -5.08 -6.97
CA THR A 48 3.83 -3.81 -7.71
C THR A 48 2.64 -3.70 -8.66
N SER A 49 2.38 -4.74 -9.46
CA SER A 49 1.20 -4.74 -10.34
C SER A 49 -0.11 -4.60 -9.58
N PHE A 50 -0.24 -5.22 -8.40
CA PHE A 50 -1.43 -5.09 -7.56
C PHE A 50 -1.58 -3.72 -6.88
N ILE A 51 -0.49 -2.98 -6.69
CA ILE A 51 -0.55 -1.59 -6.23
C ILE A 51 -0.99 -0.69 -7.39
N GLU A 52 -0.43 -0.91 -8.59
CA GLU A 52 -0.75 -0.14 -9.79
C GLU A 52 -2.19 -0.34 -10.27
N ASP A 53 -2.72 -1.57 -10.19
CA ASP A 53 -4.12 -1.87 -10.54
C ASP A 53 -5.13 -1.49 -9.43
N GLY A 54 -4.61 -1.06 -8.28
CA GLY A 54 -5.37 -0.60 -7.13
C GLY A 54 -6.00 -1.70 -6.26
N THR A 55 -5.60 -2.95 -6.45
CA THR A 55 -5.99 -4.07 -5.57
C THR A 55 -5.36 -3.96 -4.18
N ILE A 56 -4.13 -3.45 -4.10
CA ILE A 56 -3.41 -3.17 -2.85
C ILE A 56 -3.28 -1.65 -2.68
N LYS A 57 -3.79 -1.15 -1.55
CA LYS A 57 -3.51 0.19 -1.07
C LYS A 57 -2.20 0.17 -0.26
N ALA A 58 -1.18 0.82 -0.80
CA ALA A 58 0.01 1.20 -0.05
C ALA A 58 0.02 2.72 0.07
N THR A 59 -0.16 3.24 1.29
CA THR A 59 -0.19 4.69 1.55
C THR A 59 1.17 5.30 1.17
N TYR A 60 1.17 6.48 0.56
CA TYR A 60 2.38 7.18 0.09
C TYR A 60 3.51 7.28 1.13
N LEU A 61 3.18 7.38 2.43
CA LEU A 61 4.15 7.36 3.54
C LEU A 61 4.96 6.05 3.60
N VAL A 62 4.34 4.91 3.29
CA VAL A 62 5.00 3.60 3.22
C VAL A 62 6.04 3.54 2.09
N LYS A 63 5.80 4.29 1.00
CA LYS A 63 6.75 4.41 -0.13
C LYS A 63 7.93 5.34 0.18
N ILE A 64 7.81 6.23 1.16
CA ILE A 64 8.90 7.12 1.60
C ILE A 64 9.82 6.44 2.62
N GLU A 65 9.29 5.50 3.40
CA GLU A 65 10.03 4.80 4.47
C GLU A 65 10.94 3.67 3.98
N ILE A 66 10.93 3.36 2.68
CA ILE A 66 11.69 2.29 2.03
C ILE A 66 12.60 2.90 0.96
#